data_AF-A0A7S0MUW4-F1
#
_entry.id   AF-A0A7S0MUW4-F1
#
_cell.length_a   1.000
_cell.length_b   1.000
_cell.length_c   1.000
_cell.angle_alpha   90.00
_cell.angle_beta   90.00
_cell.angle_gamma   90.00
#
_symmetry.space_group_name_H-M   'P 1'
#
loop_
_entity.id
_entity.type
_entity.pdbx_description
1 polymer ?
#
loop_
_entity_poly.entity_id
_entity_poly.type
_entity_poly.pdbx_seq_one_letter_code
_entity_poly.pdbx_strand_id
1 'polypeptide(L)'
;AHSPGYGYVTSCPTNLGTGMRASLHLQLPNLTADGTEAKAKAVCKPLGLSVRGAGGEHTPIGADGTVDISPSARLMIEEADIIVALYEGIKLLLAEEKKAPKRK
;
A
#
# COMPACT_ATOMS: atom_id res chain seq x y z
N ALA A 1 21.93 11.25 -4.88
CA ALA A 1 22.09 12.45 -5.73
C ALA A 1 20.77 13.21 -5.74
N HIS A 2 20.76 14.52 -6.01
CA HIS A 2 19.54 15.32 -6.04
C HIS A 2 19.46 16.12 -7.35
N SER A 3 18.30 16.10 -8.00
CA SER A 3 17.99 16.81 -9.24
C SER A 3 16.99 17.93 -8.97
N PRO A 4 17.22 19.16 -9.46
CA PRO A 4 16.25 20.25 -9.33
C PRO A 4 14.87 19.94 -9.92
N GLY A 5 14.81 19.11 -10.97
CA GLY A 5 13.56 18.77 -11.64
C GLY A 5 12.89 17.47 -11.19
N TYR A 6 13.66 16.55 -10.57
CA TYR A 6 13.17 15.20 -10.26
C TYR A 6 13.34 14.80 -8.79
N GLY A 7 13.85 15.69 -7.94
CA GLY A 7 14.11 15.41 -6.53
C GLY A 7 15.27 14.44 -6.32
N TYR A 8 15.19 13.61 -5.29
CA TYR A 8 16.17 12.57 -5.00
C TYR A 8 16.24 11.52 -6.11
N VAL A 9 17.43 11.37 -6.67
CA VAL A 9 17.74 10.38 -7.71
C VAL A 9 18.26 9.11 -7.03
N THR A 10 17.50 8.03 -7.20
CA THR A 10 17.76 6.70 -6.62
C THR A 10 17.99 5.67 -7.72
N SER A 11 18.70 4.58 -7.41
CA SER A 11 18.90 3.47 -8.36
C SER A 11 17.61 2.73 -8.69
N CYS A 12 16.68 2.63 -7.74
CA CYS A 12 15.35 2.09 -7.98
C CYS A 12 14.44 3.20 -8.54
N PRO A 13 13.86 3.06 -9.75
CA PRO A 13 13.00 4.08 -10.34
C PRO A 13 11.76 4.43 -9.50
N THR A 14 11.28 3.49 -8.68
CA THR A 14 10.09 3.68 -7.84
C THR A 14 10.31 4.62 -6.64
N ASN A 15 11.56 4.96 -6.34
CA ASN A 15 11.92 5.88 -5.26
C ASN A 15 12.40 7.25 -5.79
N LEU A 16 12.28 7.53 -7.10
CA LEU A 16 12.56 8.85 -7.65
C LEU A 16 11.56 9.89 -7.09
N GLY A 17 12.03 11.09 -6.75
CA GLY A 17 11.21 12.14 -6.15
C GLY A 17 11.60 12.38 -4.69
N THR A 18 10.72 12.08 -3.75
CA THR A 18 11.01 12.24 -2.31
C THR A 18 11.98 11.19 -1.77
N GLY A 19 12.14 10.04 -2.44
CA GLY A 19 12.85 8.88 -1.89
C GLY A 19 12.11 8.18 -0.75
N MET A 20 10.96 8.70 -0.32
CA MET A 20 10.21 8.18 0.82
C MET A 20 9.29 7.03 0.41
N ARG A 21 9.37 5.93 1.16
CA ARG A 21 8.35 4.86 1.18
C ARG A 21 7.78 4.74 2.59
N ALA A 22 6.49 5.02 2.72
CA ALA A 22 5.71 4.69 3.90
C ALA A 22 4.84 3.47 3.61
N SER A 23 4.85 2.51 4.53
CA SER A 23 3.93 1.36 4.50
C SER A 23 3.49 0.96 5.90
N LEU A 24 2.36 0.27 6.00
CA LEU A 24 1.90 -0.40 7.21
C LEU A 24 1.63 -1.87 6.93
N HIS A 25 1.93 -2.72 7.91
CA HIS A 25 1.41 -4.07 7.94
C HIS A 25 0.01 -4.05 8.57
N LEU A 26 -1.00 -4.50 7.83
CA LEU A 26 -2.39 -4.51 8.24
C LEU A 26 -2.99 -5.89 8.05
N GLN A 27 -3.74 -6.36 9.04
CA GLN A 27 -4.55 -7.58 8.92
C GLN A 27 -5.85 -7.24 8.21
N LEU A 28 -6.09 -7.89 7.07
CA LEU A 28 -7.33 -7.77 6.29
C LEU A 28 -8.00 -9.15 6.12
N PRO A 29 -8.33 -9.85 7.23
CA PRO A 29 -8.73 -11.26 7.19
C PRO A 29 -9.97 -11.54 6.33
N ASN A 30 -10.87 -10.57 6.13
CA ASN A 30 -12.08 -10.72 5.34
C ASN A 30 -11.79 -10.48 3.84
N LEU A 31 -11.05 -9.42 3.50
CA LEU A 31 -10.62 -9.17 2.12
C LEU A 31 -9.61 -10.21 1.64
N THR A 32 -8.90 -10.90 2.54
CA THR A 32 -7.99 -12.01 2.19
C THR A 32 -8.54 -13.37 2.59
N ALA A 33 -9.86 -13.51 2.80
CA ALA A 33 -10.46 -14.75 3.31
C ALA A 33 -10.29 -15.95 2.37
N ASP A 34 -10.05 -15.72 1.07
CA ASP A 34 -9.74 -16.77 0.08
C ASP A 34 -8.26 -17.16 0.05
N GLY A 35 -7.45 -16.67 1.00
CA GLY A 35 -6.02 -16.95 1.07
C GLY A 35 -5.19 -16.16 0.06
N THR A 36 -5.80 -15.20 -0.64
CA THR A 36 -5.12 -14.36 -1.64
C THR A 36 -5.30 -12.87 -1.35
N GLU A 37 -4.44 -12.05 -1.95
CA GLU A 37 -4.52 -10.59 -1.91
C GLU A 37 -5.36 -9.99 -3.05
N ALA A 38 -6.03 -10.80 -3.87
CA ALA A 38 -6.68 -10.35 -5.09
C ALA A 38 -7.79 -9.30 -4.82
N LYS A 39 -8.66 -9.56 -3.84
CA LYS A 39 -9.72 -8.62 -3.46
C LYS A 39 -9.15 -7.39 -2.77
N ALA A 40 -8.17 -7.57 -1.87
CA ALA A 40 -7.48 -6.45 -1.23
C ALA A 40 -6.86 -5.51 -2.28
N LYS A 41 -6.19 -6.06 -3.31
CA LYS A 41 -5.65 -5.29 -4.45
C LYS A 41 -6.75 -4.57 -5.23
N ALA A 42 -7.87 -5.23 -5.50
CA ALA A 42 -8.99 -4.62 -6.23
C ALA A 42 -9.59 -3.42 -5.47
N VAL A 43 -9.71 -3.51 -4.15
CA VAL A 43 -10.19 -2.44 -3.28
C VAL A 43 -9.17 -1.32 -3.13
N CYS A 44 -7.88 -1.64 -2.97
CA CYS A 44 -6.81 -0.67 -2.78
C CYS A 44 -6.51 0.16 -4.05
N LYS A 45 -6.63 -0.43 -5.24
CA LYS A 45 -6.31 0.22 -6.51
C LYS A 45 -7.01 1.58 -6.71
N PRO A 46 -8.35 1.72 -6.58
CA PRO A 46 -9.01 3.01 -6.69
C PRO A 46 -8.68 3.99 -5.55
N LEU A 47 -8.14 3.50 -4.42
CA LEU A 47 -7.71 4.32 -3.30
C LEU A 47 -6.27 4.85 -3.45
N GLY A 48 -5.59 4.55 -4.57
CA GLY A 48 -4.19 4.92 -4.77
C GLY A 48 -3.23 4.15 -3.86
N LEU A 49 -3.65 2.97 -3.38
CA LEU A 49 -2.86 2.09 -2.53
C LEU A 49 -2.36 0.87 -3.30
N SER A 50 -1.14 0.47 -2.96
CA SER A 50 -0.48 -0.75 -3.41
C SER A 50 -0.47 -1.79 -2.29
N VAL A 51 -0.73 -3.05 -2.64
CA VAL A 51 -0.73 -4.19 -1.70
C VAL A 51 0.39 -5.17 -2.06
N ARG A 52 1.15 -5.60 -1.05
CA ARG A 52 2.19 -6.64 -1.14
C ARG A 52 2.00 -7.67 -0.03
N GLY A 53 2.57 -8.86 -0.19
CA GLY A 53 2.65 -9.84 0.89
C GLY A 53 3.49 -9.33 2.07
N ALA A 54 3.36 -9.99 3.22
CA ALA A 54 3.93 -9.53 4.49
C ALA A 54 5.47 -9.54 4.52
N GLY A 55 6.12 -10.28 3.62
CA GLY A 55 7.58 -10.29 3.47
C GLY A 55 8.09 -9.34 2.39
N GLY A 56 7.22 -8.54 1.76
CA GLY A 56 7.56 -7.62 0.68
C GLY A 56 7.23 -8.15 -0.71
N GLU A 57 8.09 -7.84 -1.68
CA GLU A 57 7.84 -8.07 -3.10
C GLU A 57 7.80 -9.58 -3.44
N HIS A 58 6.76 -10.00 -4.16
CA HIS A 58 6.49 -11.41 -4.52
C HIS A 58 6.32 -12.39 -3.35
N THR A 59 6.15 -11.89 -2.12
CA THR A 59 5.87 -12.76 -0.97
C THR A 59 4.38 -13.04 -0.84
N PRO A 60 3.99 -14.21 -0.29
CA PRO A 60 2.59 -14.47 0.02
C PRO A 60 2.11 -13.56 1.16
N ILE A 61 0.79 -13.40 1.26
CA ILE A 61 0.16 -12.79 2.44
C ILE A 61 0.45 -13.62 3.69
N GLY A 62 0.37 -12.98 4.86
CA GLY A 62 0.41 -13.70 6.13
C GLY A 62 -0.76 -14.68 6.25
N ALA A 63 -0.58 -15.79 6.96
CA ALA A 63 -1.65 -16.78 7.19
C ALA A 63 -2.88 -16.18 7.92
N ASP A 64 -2.65 -15.11 8.67
CA ASP A 64 -3.64 -14.30 9.37
C ASP A 64 -4.28 -13.21 8.49
N GLY A 65 -3.89 -13.10 7.22
CA GLY A 65 -4.34 -12.05 6.31
C GLY A 65 -3.53 -10.76 6.40
N THR A 66 -2.33 -10.78 6.99
CA THR A 66 -1.44 -9.62 7.02
C THR A 66 -0.88 -9.29 5.64
N VAL A 67 -0.97 -8.01 5.26
CA VAL A 67 -0.44 -7.44 4.01
C VAL A 67 0.33 -6.14 4.26
N ASP A 68 1.30 -5.80 3.42
CA ASP A 68 1.97 -4.48 3.37
C ASP A 68 1.17 -3.55 2.45
N ILE A 69 0.70 -2.43 3.01
CA ILE A 69 -0.07 -1.39 2.33
C ILE A 69 0.76 -0.12 2.24
N SER A 70 0.85 0.48 1.05
CA SER A 70 1.55 1.76 0.83
C SER A 70 0.88 2.59 -0.27
N PRO A 71 1.04 3.93 -0.28
CA PRO A 71 0.61 4.76 -1.40
C PRO A 71 1.42 4.41 -2.65
N SER A 72 0.76 4.42 -3.81
CA SER A 72 1.38 4.11 -5.10
C SER A 72 2.14 5.31 -5.66
N ALA A 73 1.69 6.54 -5.40
CA ALA A 73 2.31 7.77 -5.88
C ALA A 73 3.55 8.14 -5.03
N ARG A 74 4.60 8.63 -5.71
CA ARG A 74 5.93 8.92 -5.13
C ARG A 74 6.63 10.12 -5.79
N LEU A 75 6.41 10.32 -7.09
CA LEU A 75 7.07 11.33 -7.90
C LEU A 75 6.18 12.57 -8.07
N MET A 76 6.79 13.75 -8.05
CA MET A 76 6.12 15.06 -8.14
C MET A 76 5.07 15.31 -7.04
N ILE A 77 5.32 14.81 -5.83
CA ILE A 77 4.50 15.05 -4.64
C ILE A 77 5.40 15.28 -3.42
N GLU A 78 4.86 15.85 -2.36
CA GLU A 78 5.58 16.04 -1.10
C GLU A 78 5.49 14.78 -0.20
N GLU A 79 6.40 14.65 0.76
CA GLU A 79 6.35 13.59 1.77
C GLU A 79 5.05 13.65 2.58
N ALA A 80 4.51 14.84 2.82
CA ALA A 80 3.24 15.05 3.50
C ALA A 80 2.07 14.43 2.72
N ASP A 81 2.03 14.60 1.39
CA ASP A 81 1.01 14.01 0.53
C ASP A 81 1.02 12.47 0.60
N ILE A 82 2.21 11.86 0.70
CA ILE A 82 2.36 10.42 0.87
C ILE A 82 1.70 9.95 2.18
N ILE A 83 1.93 10.67 3.28
CA ILE A 83 1.35 10.31 4.59
C ILE A 83 -0.16 10.54 4.62
N VAL A 84 -0.64 11.65 4.05
CA VAL A 84 -2.08 11.94 3.94
C VAL A 84 -2.78 10.86 3.11
N ALA A 85 -2.25 10.53 1.94
CA ALA A 85 -2.79 9.47 1.08
C ALA A 85 -2.81 8.10 1.79
N LEU A 86 -1.77 7.78 2.56
CA LEU A 86 -1.75 6.55 3.35
C LEU A 86 -2.85 6.56 4.41
N TYR A 87 -2.98 7.63 5.18
CA TYR A 87 -3.99 7.76 6.25
C TYR A 87 -5.42 7.66 5.70
N GLU A 88 -5.75 8.46 4.68
CA GLU A 88 -7.08 8.49 4.07
C GLU A 88 -7.41 7.16 3.40
N GLY A 89 -6.44 6.59 2.67
CA GLY A 89 -6.59 5.30 2.03
C GLY A 89 -6.86 4.17 3.03
N ILE A 90 -6.13 4.13 4.16
CA ILE A 90 -6.36 3.13 5.21
C ILE A 90 -7.75 3.28 5.84
N LYS A 91 -8.19 4.52 6.10
CA LYS A 91 -9.52 4.77 6.68
C LYS A 91 -10.62 4.18 5.79
N LEU A 92 -10.51 4.35 4.48
CA LEU A 92 -11.46 3.80 3.50
C LEU A 92 -11.31 2.28 3.37
N LEU A 93 -10.08 1.76 3.33
CA LEU A 93 -9.78 0.33 3.26
C LEU A 93 -10.37 -0.44 4.46
N LEU A 94 -10.23 0.09 5.68
CA LEU A 94 -10.81 -0.52 6.88
C LEU A 94 -12.34 -0.49 6.87
N ALA A 95 -12.97 0.46 6.18
CA ALA A 95 -14.42 0.46 5.99
C ALA A 95 -14.86 -0.65 5.03
N GLU A 96 -14.11 -0.89 3.95
CA GLU A 96 -14.37 -1.99 3.01
C GLU A 96 -14.11 -3.36 3.65
N GLU A 97 -13.05 -3.49 4.45
CA GLU A 97 -12.75 -4.71 5.22
C GLU A 97 -13.90 -5.11 6.17
N LYS A 98 -14.58 -4.13 6.76
CA LYS A 98 -15.75 -4.37 7.64
C LYS A 98 -17.01 -4.79 6.87
N LYS A 99 -17.14 -4.37 5.61
CA LYS A 99 -18.26 -4.75 4.73
C LYS A 99 -18.04 -6.12 4.10
N ALA A 100 -16.78 -6.53 3.93
CA ALA A 100 -16.44 -7.81 3.35
C ALA A 100 -16.99 -8.99 4.20
N PRO A 101 -17.37 -10.11 3.57
CA PRO A 101 -17.84 -11.28 4.29
C PRO A 101 -16.79 -11.77 5.29
N LYS A 102 -17.22 -12.00 6.54
CA LYS A 102 -16.32 -12.48 7.58
C LYS A 102 -15.68 -13.80 7.18
N ARG A 103 -14.38 -13.92 7.40
CA ARG A 103 -13.66 -15.19 7.31
C ARG A 103 -14.36 -16.21 8.23
N LYS A 104 -14.78 -17.33 7.66
CA LYS A 104 -15.42 -18.44 8.39
C LYS A 104 -14.39 -19.26 9.14
#